data_AF-A0A946E400-F1
#
_entry.id   AF-A0A946E400-F1
#
_cell.length_a   1.000
_cell.length_b   1.000
_cell.length_c   1.000
_cell.angle_alpha   90.00
_cell.angle_beta   90.00
_cell.angle_gamma   90.00
#
_symmetry.space_group_name_H-M   'P 1'
#
loop_
_entity.id
_entity.type
_entity.pdbx_description
1 polymer ?
#
loop_
_entity_poly.entity_id
_entity_poly.type
_entity_poly.pdbx_seq_one_letter_code
_entity_poly.pdbx_strand_id
1 'polypeptide(L)' 'MNDVARESMEFDVVIVGAGPAGLAAAIRLRQLAQETGQEIMVCVIEKGSEVGAH' A
#
# COMPACT_ATOMS: atom_id res chain seq x y z
N MET A 1 -25.92 17.18 8.11
CA MET A 1 -25.04 16.11 7.59
C MET A 1 -23.63 16.64 7.74
N ASN A 2 -22.75 15.94 8.45
CA ASN A 2 -21.36 16.37 8.55
C ASN A 2 -20.73 16.20 7.17
N ASP A 3 -20.50 17.30 6.46
CA ASP A 3 -19.67 17.34 5.26
C ASP A 3 -18.21 17.15 5.66
N VAL A 4 -17.85 15.91 6.03
CA VAL A 4 -16.45 15.53 6.21
C VAL A 4 -15.83 15.46 4.82
N ALA A 5 -15.01 16.46 4.50
CA ALA A 5 -14.21 16.44 3.29
C ALA A 5 -13.31 15.19 3.29
N ARG A 6 -13.42 14.38 2.22
CA ARG A 6 -12.57 13.21 2.03
C ARG A 6 -11.40 13.60 1.15
N GLU A 7 -10.19 13.31 1.61
CA GLU A 7 -9.01 13.37 0.76
C GLU A 7 -8.94 12.11 -0.12
N SER A 8 -8.34 12.25 -1.30
CA SER A 8 -8.17 11.15 -2.26
C SER A 8 -6.79 11.25 -2.88
N MET A 9 -6.15 10.10 -3.08
CA MET A 9 -4.83 9.96 -3.69
C MET A 9 -4.87 8.76 -4.64
N GLU A 10 -4.18 8.85 -5.77
CA GLU A 10 -4.12 7.78 -6.77
C GLU A 10 -2.89 6.89 -6.55
N PHE A 11 -3.08 5.58 -6.68
CA PHE A 11 -2.04 4.55 -6.62
C PHE A 11 -2.38 3.46 -7.64
N ASP A 12 -1.37 2.82 -8.21
CA ASP A 12 -1.57 1.67 -9.10
C ASP A 12 -2.05 0.44 -8.31
N VAL A 13 -1.53 0.29 -7.08
CA VAL A 13 -1.89 -0.79 -6.18
C VAL A 13 -2.03 -0.27 -4.75
N VAL A 14 -3.15 -0.61 -4.10
CA VAL A 14 -3.38 -0.38 -2.66
C VAL A 14 -3.50 -1.74 -1.95
N ILE A 15 -2.68 -1.94 -0.92
CA ILE A 15 -2.67 -3.13 -0.08
C ILE A 15 -3.17 -2.75 1.31
N VAL A 16 -4.21 -3.43 1.79
CA VAL A 16 -4.80 -3.21 3.13
C VAL A 16 -4.29 -4.27 4.09
N GLY A 17 -3.50 -3.84 5.07
CA GLY A 17 -2.82 -4.67 6.08
C GLY A 17 -1.32 -4.79 5.81
N ALA A 18 -0.50 -4.35 6.77
CA ALA A 18 0.96 -4.46 6.73
C ALA A 18 1.48 -5.71 7.48
N GLY A 19 0.70 -6.79 7.47
CA GLY A 19 1.15 -8.11 7.93
C GLY A 19 2.09 -8.80 6.93
N PRO A 20 2.57 -10.02 7.24
CA PRO A 20 3.53 -10.74 6.39
C PRO A 20 3.07 -10.91 4.94
N ALA A 21 1.79 -11.20 4.72
CA ALA A 21 1.24 -11.37 3.38
C ALA A 21 1.21 -10.07 2.57
N GLY A 22 0.77 -8.96 3.19
CA GLY A 22 0.69 -7.65 2.53
C GLY A 22 2.08 -7.09 2.19
N LEU A 23 3.03 -7.21 3.13
CA LEU A 23 4.40 -6.78 2.89
C LEU A 23 5.10 -7.65 1.84
N ALA A 24 4.90 -8.97 1.86
CA ALA A 24 5.46 -9.85 0.84
C ALA A 24 4.91 -9.52 -0.57
N ALA A 25 3.61 -9.21 -0.68
CA ALA A 25 3.00 -8.77 -1.92
C ALA A 25 3.58 -7.43 -2.40
N ALA A 26 3.70 -6.43 -1.51
CA ALA A 26 4.28 -5.12 -1.84
C ALA A 26 5.73 -5.24 -2.33
N ILE A 27 6.54 -6.03 -1.63
CA ILE A 27 7.94 -6.29 -2.00
C ILE A 27 8.01 -6.97 -3.37
N ARG A 28 7.21 -8.02 -3.59
CA ARG A 28 7.26 -8.76 -4.86
C ARG A 28 6.79 -7.90 -6.04
N LEU A 29 5.76 -7.07 -5.86
CA LEU A 29 5.32 -6.12 -6.89
C LEU A 29 6.43 -5.14 -7.27
N ARG A 30 7.12 -4.57 -6.29
CA ARG A 30 8.23 -3.64 -6.55
C ARG A 30 9.43 -4.32 -7.22
N GLN A 31 9.72 -5.58 -6.88
CA GLN A 31 10.74 -6.37 -7.57
C GLN A 31 10.38 -6.61 -9.04
N LEU A 32 9.14 -7.05 -9.32
CA LEU A 32 8.65 -7.26 -10.70
C LEU A 32 8.66 -5.97 -11.51
N ALA A 33 8.31 -4.84 -10.89
CA ALA A 33 8.36 -3.52 -11.52
C ALA A 33 9.80 -3.15 -11.91
N GLN A 34 10.78 -3.38 -11.02
CA GLN A 34 12.20 -3.20 -11.32
C GLN A 34 12.68 -4.13 -12.44
N GLU A 35 12.32 -5.42 -12.40
CA GLU A 35 12.68 -6.41 -13.42
C GLU A 35 12.16 -6.03 -14.81
N THR A 36 10.98 -5.41 -14.88
CA THR A 36 10.30 -5.04 -16.14
C THR A 36 10.54 -3.58 -16.56
N GLY A 37 11.28 -2.80 -15.76
CA GLY A 37 11.49 -1.37 -16.01
C GLY A 37 10.23 -0.52 -15.89
N GLN A 38 9.21 -1.01 -15.17
CA GLN A 38 7.97 -0.27 -14.91
C GLN A 38 8.09 0.49 -13.59
N GLU A 39 7.58 1.72 -13.58
CA GLU A 39 7.41 2.49 -12.36
C GLU A 39 5.96 2.35 -11.89
N ILE A 40 5.76 1.84 -10.66
CA ILE A 40 4.43 1.66 -10.06
C ILE A 40 4.38 2.25 -8.65
N MET A 41 3.27 2.89 -8.30
CA MET A 41 2.98 3.42 -6.97
C MET A 41 2.22 2.36 -6.15
N VAL A 42 2.87 1.82 -5.12
CA VAL A 42 2.27 0.83 -4.20
C VAL A 42 2.05 1.48 -2.84
N CYS A 43 0.79 1.57 -2.41
CA CYS A 43 0.42 2.00 -1.07
C CYS A 43 0.15 0.79 -0.18
N VAL A 44 0.74 0.75 1.01
CA VAL A 44 0.40 -0.22 2.04
C VAL A 44 -0.17 0.55 3.23
N ILE A 45 -1.39 0.21 3.64
CA ILE A 45 -2.04 0.82 4.81
C ILE A 45 -2.18 -0.20 5.93
N GLU A 46 -2.03 0.24 7.17
CA GLU A 46 -2.17 -0.56 8.38
C GLU A 46 -3.02 0.20 9.39
N LYS A 47 -3.81 -0.53 10.19
CA LYS A 47 -4.63 0.02 11.27
C LYS A 47 -3.76 0.38 12.49
N GLY A 48 -2.70 -0.41 12.74
CA GLY A 48 -1.71 -0.13 13.77
C GLY A 48 -1.05 1.24 13.60
N SER A 49 -0.62 1.84 14.72
CA SER A 49 0.12 3.13 14.70
C SER A 49 1.46 3.03 13.98
N GLU A 50 1.98 1.82 13.86
CA GLU A 50 3.19 1.45 13.13
C GLU A 50 3.04 0.02 12.59
N VAL A 51 3.90 -0.33 11.64
CA VAL A 51 3.95 -1.69 11.07
C VAL A 51 4.29 -2.69 12.17
N GLY A 52 3.48 -3.74 12.32
CA GLY A 52 3.68 -4.79 13.32
C GLY A 52 3.07 -4.51 14.70
N ALA A 53 2.38 -3.38 14.88
CA ALA A 53 1.67 -3.07 16.13
C ALA A 53 0.31 -3.79 16.28
N HIS A 54 -0.02 -4.76 15.41
CA HIS A 54 -1.25 -5.54 15.44
C HIS A 54 -1.05 -6.98 14.95
#